data_AF-A0A1G6DNZ0-F1
#
_entry.id   AF-A0A1G6DNZ0-F1
#
_cell.length_a   1.000
_cell.length_b   1.000
_cell.length_c   1.000
_cell.angle_alpha   90.00
_cell.angle_beta   90.00
_cell.angle_gamma   90.00
#
_symmetry.space_group_name_H-M   'P 1'
#
loop_
_entity.id
_entity.type
_entity.pdbx_description
1 polymer ?
#
loop_
_entity_poly.entity_id
_entity_poly.type
_entity_poly.pdbx_seq_one_letter_code
_entity_poly.pdbx_strand_id
1 'polypeptide(L)' 'MTKHKHLTLSDRNDIQSGLDRMETFKTIGQKIWKDPTTVSKEVKRNKQIRDTTRKGGDCPLLKKAPYVCNG' A
#
# COMPACT_ATOMS: atom_id res chain seq x y z
N MET A 1 -23.78 18.61 7.60
CA MET A 1 -23.17 17.47 6.88
C MET A 1 -21.71 17.35 7.31
N THR A 2 -21.33 16.34 8.09
CA THR A 2 -19.95 16.19 8.60
C THR A 2 -19.02 15.84 7.44
N LYS A 3 -18.17 16.79 7.02
CA LYS A 3 -17.33 16.70 5.82
C LYS A 3 -16.34 15.52 5.80
N HIS A 4 -16.01 14.93 6.96
CA HIS A 4 -15.02 13.87 7.06
C HIS A 4 -15.42 12.84 8.12
N LYS A 5 -16.23 11.85 7.72
CA LYS A 5 -16.48 10.68 8.58
C LYS A 5 -15.27 9.75 8.49
N HIS A 6 -14.65 9.46 9.62
CA HIS A 6 -13.60 8.44 9.71
C HIS A 6 -14.11 7.07 9.23
N LEU A 7 -13.18 6.21 8.78
CA LEU A 7 -13.48 4.81 8.51
C LEU A 7 -13.78 4.10 9.83
N THR A 8 -14.89 3.38 9.88
CA THR A 8 -15.22 2.49 10.99
C THR A 8 -14.37 1.21 10.92
N LEU A 9 -14.43 0.38 11.97
CA LEU A 9 -13.81 -0.94 11.92
C LEU A 9 -14.46 -1.84 10.85
N SER A 10 -15.78 -1.77 10.70
CA SER A 10 -16.51 -2.50 9.64
C SER A 10 -16.01 -2.09 8.26
N ASP A 11 -15.90 -0.78 8.00
CA ASP A 11 -15.42 -0.27 6.72
C ASP A 11 -14.04 -0.83 6.36
N ARG A 12 -13.14 -0.99 7.35
CA ARG A 12 -11.81 -1.59 7.14
C ARG A 12 -11.87 -3.07 6.81
N ASN A 13 -12.74 -3.82 7.48
CA ASN A 13 -12.96 -5.24 7.19
C ASN A 13 -13.56 -5.44 5.79
N ASP A 14 -14.46 -4.56 5.38
CA ASP A 14 -15.05 -4.56 4.04
C ASP A 14 -14.02 -4.21 2.96
N ILE A 15 -13.12 -3.25 3.23
CA ILE A 15 -11.98 -2.96 2.34
C ILE A 15 -11.09 -4.19 2.19
N GLN A 16 -10.71 -4.85 3.30
CA GLN A 16 -9.86 -6.05 3.25
C GLN A 16 -10.53 -7.17 2.43
N SER A 17 -11.80 -7.46 2.73
CA SER A 17 -12.58 -8.49 2.04
C SER A 17 -12.75 -8.19 0.54
N GLY A 18 -12.91 -6.92 0.17
CA GLY A 18 -12.97 -6.48 -1.22
C GLY A 18 -11.66 -6.68 -1.97
N LEU A 19 -10.52 -6.39 -1.32
CA LEU A 19 -9.20 -6.65 -1.89
C LEU A 19 -8.93 -8.14 -2.09
N ASP A 20 -9.31 -8.98 -1.13
CA ASP A 20 -9.16 -10.44 -1.23
C ASP A 20 -9.96 -11.01 -2.40
N ARG A 21 -11.09 -10.38 -2.73
CA ARG A 21 -11.94 -10.68 -3.90
C ARG A 21 -11.47 -10.00 -5.20
N MET A 22 -10.32 -9.32 -5.17
CA MET A 22 -9.77 -8.55 -6.29
C MET A 22 -10.72 -7.46 -6.83
N GLU A 23 -11.58 -6.89 -5.98
CA GLU A 23 -12.49 -5.83 -6.37
C GLU A 23 -11.74 -4.50 -6.57
N THR A 24 -12.26 -3.65 -7.48
CA THR A 24 -11.68 -2.33 -7.70
C THR A 24 -11.96 -1.40 -6.53
N PHE A 25 -11.08 -0.40 -6.29
CA PHE A 25 -11.31 0.60 -5.26
C PHE A 25 -12.60 1.40 -5.45
N LYS A 26 -13.08 1.53 -6.69
CA LYS A 26 -14.36 2.16 -7.01
C LYS A 26 -15.52 1.35 -6.44
N THR A 27 -15.53 0.05 -6.71
CA THR A 27 -16.56 -0.88 -6.22
C THR A 27 -16.56 -0.94 -4.69
N ILE A 28 -15.38 -1.05 -4.08
CA ILE A 28 -15.24 -1.08 -2.62
C ILE A 28 -15.75 0.22 -2.00
N GLY A 29 -15.35 1.38 -2.53
CA GLY A 29 -15.78 2.69 -2.04
C GLY A 29 -17.31 2.86 -2.10
N GLN A 30 -17.94 2.39 -3.18
CA GLN A 30 -19.40 2.41 -3.31
C GLN A 30 -20.09 1.58 -2.21
N LYS A 31 -19.56 0.40 -1.86
CA LYS A 31 -20.13 -0.47 -0.81
C LYS A 31 -20.10 0.16 0.58
N ILE A 32 -18.99 0.80 0.93
CA ILE A 32 -18.80 1.43 2.26
C ILE A 32 -19.22 2.90 2.29
N TRP A 33 -19.85 3.40 1.22
CA TRP A 33 -20.24 4.81 1.06
C TRP A 33 -19.09 5.81 1.29
N LYS A 34 -17.92 5.50 0.72
CA LYS A 34 -16.72 6.36 0.74
C LYS A 34 -16.20 6.63 -0.67
N ASP A 35 -15.49 7.74 -0.80
CA ASP A 35 -14.77 8.03 -2.04
C ASP A 35 -13.64 7.00 -2.26
N PRO A 36 -13.40 6.53 -3.52
CA PRO A 36 -12.34 5.56 -3.82
C PRO A 36 -10.94 6.01 -3.39
N THR A 37 -10.68 7.33 -3.31
CA THR A 37 -9.42 7.86 -2.79
C THR A 37 -9.25 7.61 -1.29
N THR A 38 -10.34 7.48 -0.53
CA THR A 38 -10.31 7.09 0.89
C THR A 38 -9.83 5.65 1.03
N VAL A 39 -10.36 4.74 0.19
CA VAL A 39 -9.92 3.34 0.13
C VAL A 39 -8.44 3.29 -0.25
N SER A 40 -8.03 4.01 -1.30
CA SER A 40 -6.63 4.07 -1.74
C SER A 40 -5.68 4.54 -0.62
N LYS A 41 -6.07 5.58 0.14
CA LYS A 41 -5.29 6.07 1.29
C LYS A 41 -5.18 5.03 2.40
N GLU A 42 -6.28 4.36 2.76
CA GLU A 42 -6.28 3.31 3.78
C GLU A 42 -5.38 2.14 3.39
N VAL A 43 -5.49 1.68 2.14
CA VAL A 43 -4.66 0.59 1.61
C VAL A 43 -3.19 0.99 1.61
N LYS A 44 -2.85 2.17 1.08
CA LYS A 44 -1.45 2.65 1.05
C LYS A 44 -0.86 2.78 2.46
N ARG A 45 -1.66 3.24 3.43
CA ARG A 45 -1.22 3.43 4.82
C ARG A 45 -0.98 2.10 5.55
N ASN A 46 -1.80 1.08 5.31
CA ASN A 46 -1.74 -0.19 6.04
C ASN A 46 -1.07 -1.33 5.26
N LYS A 47 -0.71 -1.11 3.99
CA LYS A 47 0.02 -2.10 3.21
C LYS A 47 1.35 -2.42 3.91
N GLN A 48 1.50 -3.67 4.35
CA GLN A 48 2.79 -4.18 4.78
C GLN A 48 3.69 -4.28 3.55
N ILE A 49 4.59 -3.32 3.40
CA ILE A 49 5.68 -3.43 2.43
C ILE A 49 6.61 -4.49 3.00
N ARG A 50 6.55 -5.70 2.44
CA ARG A 50 7.68 -6.61 2.56
C ARG A 50 8.85 -5.90 1.89
N ASP A 51 9.87 -5.56 2.67
CA ASP A 51 11.13 -5.07 2.14
C ASP A 51 11.70 -6.16 1.23
N THR A 52 11.33 -6.11 -0.05
CA THR A 52 11.97 -6.90 -1.10
C THR A 52 13.30 -6.29 -1.49
N THR A 53 13.72 -5.21 -0.81
CA THR A 53 15.12 -4.88 -0.65
C THR A 53 15.78 -6.10 -0.01
N ARG A 54 16.10 -7.10 -0.85
CA ARG A 54 17.32 -7.88 -0.68
C ARG A 54 18.33 -6.83 -0.24
N LYS A 55 18.95 -7.02 0.92
CA LYS A 55 20.23 -6.36 1.23
C LYS A 55 21.17 -6.78 0.09
N GLY A 56 21.04 -6.10 -1.04
CA GLY A 56 21.75 -6.38 -2.26
C GLY A 56 23.15 -5.92 -1.98
N GLY A 57 23.96 -6.86 -1.52
CA GLY A 57 25.39 -6.78 -1.38
C GLY A 57 25.89 -5.56 -0.62
N ASP A 58 26.43 -5.79 0.57
CA ASP A 58 27.60 -5.02 0.98
C ASP A 58 28.78 -5.28 0.00
N CYS A 59 28.66 -5.02 -1.33
CA CYS A 59 29.81 -4.96 -2.26
C CYS A 59 30.51 -3.65 -1.89
N PRO A 60 31.70 -3.67 -1.27
CA PRO A 60 32.41 -2.44 -0.90
C PRO A 60 32.72 -1.59 -2.14
N LEU A 61 32.80 -2.21 -3.31
CA LEU A 61 33.03 -1.56 -4.60
C LEU A 61 31.82 -0.72 -5.08
N LEU A 62 30.61 -1.00 -4.60
CA LEU A 62 29.42 -0.16 -4.85
C LEU A 62 29.28 0.96 -3.82
N LYS A 63 30.19 1.06 -2.84
CA LYS A 63 30.21 2.16 -1.85
C LYS A 63 31.10 3.33 -2.28
N LYS A 64 31.81 3.23 -3.42
CA LYS A 64 32.68 4.29 -3.95
C LYS A 64 32.68 4.29 -5.49
N ALA A 65 32.79 5.48 -6.11
CA ALA A 65 32.97 5.61 -7.55
C ALA A 65 34.20 4.79 -8.04
N PRO A 66 34.14 4.09 -9.17
CA PRO A 66 33.13 4.16 -10.24
C PRO A 66 31.84 3.33 -10.02
N TYR A 67 31.59 2.79 -8.81
CA TYR A 67 30.39 2.01 -8.46
C TYR A 67 30.14 0.82 -9.40
N VAL A 68 31.22 0.14 -9.80
CA VAL A 68 31.16 -1.08 -10.63
C VAL A 68 31.93 -2.19 -9.94
N CYS A 69 31.37 -3.40 -9.90
CA CYS A 69 32.08 -4.61 -9.47
C CYS A 69 32.49 -5.34 -10.79
N ASN A 70 33.61 -4.94 -11.41
CA ASN A 70 34.21 -5.67 -12.53
C ASN A 70 35.21 -6.69 -11.95
N GLY A 71 34.96 -7.98 -12.22
CA GLY A 71 35.82 -9.10 -11.79
C GLY A 71 37.09 -9.24 -12.60
#